data_AF-A0A0S8ERY7-F1
#
_entry.id   AF-A0A0S8ERY7-F1
#
_cell.length_a   1.000
_cell.length_b   1.000
_cell.length_c   1.000
_cell.angle_alpha   90.00
_cell.angle_beta   90.00
_cell.angle_gamma   90.00
#
_symmetry.space_group_name_H-M   'P 1'
#
loop_
_entity.id
_entity.type
_entity.pdbx_description
1 polymer ?
#
loop_
_entity_poly.entity_id
_entity_poly.type
_entity_poly.pdbx_seq_one_letter_code
_entity_poly.pdbx_strand_id
1 'polypeptide(L)' 'GMLAREGVIREVIADPDRVFYDPNTEPHHHFFDTKTGQLTDIPAQDIRLSSLPSLPQGAELEGVDVIIRLRSAS' A
#
# COMPACT_ATOMS: atom_id res chain seq x y z
N GLY A 1 -13.86 1.00 -6.67
CA GLY A 1 -14.62 0.26 -7.70
C GLY A 1 -15.47 -0.82 -7.05
N MET A 2 -16.49 -1.36 -7.73
CA MET A 2 -17.37 -2.42 -7.19
C MET A 2 -16.57 -3.64 -6.70
N LEU A 3 -15.62 -4.11 -7.51
CA LEU A 3 -14.76 -5.25 -7.18
C LEU A 3 -13.85 -5.01 -5.95
N ALA A 4 -13.44 -3.76 -5.71
CA ALA A 4 -12.65 -3.42 -4.53
C ALA A 4 -13.49 -3.48 -3.24
N ARG A 5 -14.76 -3.10 -3.33
CA ARG A 5 -15.70 -3.19 -2.20
C ARG A 5 -16.03 -4.63 -1.81
N GLU A 6 -15.96 -5.54 -2.77
CA GLU A 6 -16.19 -6.97 -2.56
C GLU A 6 -14.92 -7.72 -2.15
N GLY A 7 -13.79 -7.02 -1.97
CA GLY A 7 -12.52 -7.61 -1.51
C GLY A 7 -11.78 -8.44 -2.55
N VAL A 8 -12.17 -8.34 -3.82
CA VAL A 8 -11.58 -9.11 -4.93
C VAL A 8 -10.30 -8.45 -5.45
N ILE A 9 -10.20 -7.12 -5.30
CA ILE A 9 -9.03 -6.33 -5.67
C ILE A 9 -8.75 -5.30 -4.58
N ARG A 10 -7.49 -4.95 -4.37
CA ARG A 10 -7.10 -3.86 -3.47
C ARG A 10 -6.88 -2.59 -4.26
N GLU A 11 -7.43 -1.47 -3.79
CA GLU A 11 -7.13 -0.14 -4.33
C GLU A 11 -5.90 0.41 -3.62
N VAL A 12 -4.85 0.72 -4.40
CA VAL A 12 -3.62 1.31 -3.87
C VAL A 12 -3.52 2.75 -4.38
N ILE A 13 -3.61 3.71 -3.47
CA ILE A 13 -3.45 5.13 -3.77
C ILE A 13 -1.99 5.50 -3.55
N ALA A 14 -1.17 5.21 -4.56
CA ALA A 14 0.25 5.58 -4.57
C ALA A 14 0.50 6.93 -5.25
N ASP A 15 -0.46 7.50 -5.97
CA ASP A 15 -0.34 8.78 -6.65
C ASP A 15 -1.72 9.47 -6.57
N PRO A 16 -1.83 10.73 -6.13
CA PRO A 16 -3.13 11.41 -6.05
C PRO A 16 -3.85 11.47 -7.41
N ASP A 17 -3.12 11.40 -8.52
CA ASP A 17 -3.68 11.47 -9.88
C ASP A 17 -3.92 10.07 -10.49
N ARG A 18 -3.55 8.98 -9.81
CA ARG A 18 -3.70 7.60 -10.33
C ARG A 18 -4.14 6.60 -9.26
N VAL A 19 -5.14 5.80 -9.60
CA VAL A 19 -5.58 4.67 -8.79
C VAL A 19 -5.02 3.39 -9.39
N PHE A 20 -4.34 2.60 -8.56
CA PHE A 20 -3.86 1.27 -8.93
C PHE A 20 -4.81 0.20 -8.41
N TYR A 21 -5.06 -0.82 -9.23
CA TYR A 21 -5.88 -1.97 -8.88
C TYR A 21 -4.99 -3.19 -8.79
N ASP A 22 -4.87 -3.74 -7.58
CA ASP A 22 -4.03 -4.89 -7.29
C ASP A 22 -4.88 -6.16 -7.20
N PRO A 23 -4.67 -7.15 -8.10
CA PRO A 23 -5.35 -8.44 -8.02
C PRO A 23 -4.74 -9.38 -6.97
N ASN A 24 -3.57 -9.07 -6.42
CA ASN A 24 -2.96 -9.81 -5.33
C ASN A 24 -3.65 -9.41 -4.01
N THR A 25 -4.36 -10.36 -3.41
CA THR A 25 -5.06 -10.14 -2.13
C THR A 25 -4.26 -10.63 -0.93
N GLU A 26 -3.12 -11.29 -1.15
CA GLU A 26 -2.22 -11.71 -0.07
C GLU A 26 -1.56 -10.49 0.58
N PRO A 27 -1.17 -10.56 1.86
CA PRO A 27 -0.44 -9.47 2.51
C PRO A 27 0.87 -9.15 1.79
N HIS A 28 1.00 -7.92 1.30
CA HIS A 28 2.22 -7.38 0.69
C HIS A 28 2.22 -5.84 0.73
N HIS A 29 3.35 -5.25 0.36
CA HIS A 29 3.58 -3.80 0.30
C HIS A 29 4.09 -3.39 -1.08
N HIS A 30 4.28 -2.09 -1.33
CA HIS A 30 4.70 -1.62 -2.65
C HIS A 30 5.85 -0.61 -2.59
N PHE A 31 6.78 -0.75 -3.54
CA PHE A 31 7.60 0.35 -4.01
C PHE A 31 6.82 1.15 -5.06
N PHE A 32 6.87 2.47 -4.98
CA PHE A 32 6.36 3.37 -6.00
C PHE A 32 7.48 4.24 -6.56
N ASP A 33 7.82 4.05 -7.83
CA ASP A 33 8.76 4.92 -8.54
C ASP A 33 8.05 6.20 -8.99
N THR A 34 8.41 7.33 -8.39
CA THR A 34 7.75 8.61 -8.67
C THR A 34 8.07 9.18 -10.06
N LYS A 35 9.09 8.65 -10.76
CA LYS A 35 9.48 9.09 -12.11
C LYS A 35 8.76 8.26 -13.17
N THR A 36 8.65 6.95 -12.98
CA THR A 36 8.01 6.05 -13.97
C THR A 36 6.54 5.78 -13.67
N GLY A 37 6.10 6.03 -12.45
CA GLY A 37 4.74 5.76 -11.98
C GLY A 37 4.45 4.27 -11.85
N GLN A 38 5.47 3.43 -11.70
CA GLN A 38 5.34 1.97 -11.56
C GLN A 38 5.28 1.56 -10.10
N LEU A 39 4.46 0.54 -9.83
CA LEU A 39 4.45 -0.19 -8.57
C LEU A 39 5.25 -1.48 -8.70
N THR A 40 5.90 -1.89 -7.62
CA THR A 40 6.58 -3.19 -7.51
C THR A 40 6.31 -3.77 -6.14
N ASP A 41 5.90 -5.03 -6.12
CA ASP A 41 5.55 -5.71 -4.87
C ASP A 41 6.77 -5.93 -3.99
N ILE A 42 6.53 -5.82 -2.69
CA ILE A 42 7.46 -6.16 -1.63
C ILE A 42 6.82 -7.28 -0.81
N PRO A 43 7.50 -8.44 -0.65
CA PRO A 43 7.03 -9.49 0.25
C PRO A 43 6.79 -8.95 1.67
N ALA A 44 5.66 -9.29 2.30
CA ALA A 44 5.31 -8.76 3.62
C ALA A 44 6.39 -9.02 4.68
N GLN A 45 7.10 -10.16 4.61
CA GLN A 45 8.16 -10.50 5.56
C GLN A 45 9.40 -9.58 5.52
N ASP A 46 9.58 -8.83 4.43
CA ASP A 46 10.74 -7.96 4.23
C ASP A 46 10.55 -6.60 4.91
N ILE A 47 9.32 -6.29 5.36
CA ILE A 47 9.00 -5.10 6.12
C ILE A 47 8.65 -5.49 7.55
N ARG A 48 9.38 -4.92 8.51
CA ARG A 48 9.06 -5.03 9.93
C ARG A 48 8.71 -3.66 10.48
N LEU A 49 7.44 -3.49 10.84
CA LEU A 49 6.98 -2.33 11.61
C LEU A 49 7.25 -2.59 13.10
N SER A 50 8.18 -1.84 13.70
CA SER A 50 8.56 -2.02 15.10
C SER A 50 7.45 -1.63 16.08
N SER A 51 6.63 -0.64 15.71
CA SER A 51 5.52 -0.14 16.52
C SER A 51 4.58 0.69 15.66
N LEU A 52 3.29 0.67 16.01
CA LEU A 52 2.30 1.63 15.51
C LEU A 52 2.10 2.74 16.55
N PRO A 53 1.72 3.96 16.14
CA PRO A 53 1.27 4.98 17.08
C PRO A 53 0.02 4.50 17.82
N SER A 54 -0.24 5.07 18.99
CA SER A 54 -1.48 4.82 19.73
C SER A 54 -2.68 5.21 18.87
N LEU A 55 -3.65 4.31 18.79
CA LEU A 55 -4.90 4.60 18.10
C LEU A 55 -5.69 5.68 18.85
N PRO A 56 -6.40 6.57 18.14
CA PRO A 56 -7.36 7.49 18.76
C PRO A 56 -8.40 6.74 19.60
N GLN A 57 -9.00 7.42 20.58
CA GLN A 57 -10.01 6.81 21.43
C GLN A 57 -11.20 6.29 20.61
N GLY A 58 -11.56 5.03 20.83
CA GLY A 58 -12.69 4.38 20.15
C GLY A 58 -12.39 3.91 18.72
N ALA A 59 -11.15 4.02 18.25
CA ALA A 59 -10.75 3.50 16.94
C ALA A 59 -10.31 2.03 17.02
N GLU A 60 -10.65 1.26 15.99
CA GLU A 60 -10.15 -0.09 15.73
C GLU A 60 -9.24 -0.04 14.49
N LEU A 61 -8.15 -0.81 14.50
CA LEU A 61 -7.23 -0.89 13.37
C LEU A 61 -7.79 -1.84 12.32
N GLU A 62 -8.17 -1.32 11.15
CA GLU A 62 -8.60 -2.14 10.02
C GLU A 62 -7.41 -2.72 9.23
N GLY A 63 -6.30 -1.99 9.13
CA GLY A 63 -5.13 -2.43 8.36
C GLY A 63 -4.01 -1.40 8.32
N VAL A 64 -2.87 -1.81 7.77
CA VAL A 64 -1.71 -0.94 7.54
C VAL A 64 -1.18 -1.15 6.14
N ASP A 65 -1.19 -0.09 5.35
CA ASP A 65 -0.66 -0.06 4.00
C ASP A 65 0.69 0.66 3.99
N VAL A 66 1.73 -0.01 3.50
CA VAL A 66 3.07 0.57 3.38
C VAL A 66 3.38 0.80 1.91
N ILE A 67 3.61 2.07 1.55
CA ILE A 67 4.06 2.48 0.22
C ILE A 67 5.40 3.19 0.38
N ILE A 68 6.45 2.62 -0.20
CA ILE A 68 7.79 3.20 -0.18
C ILE A 68 8.03 3.94 -1.50
N ARG A 69 8.13 5.28 -1.42
CA ARG A 69 8.35 6.13 -2.60
C ARG A 69 9.83 6.22 -2.92
N LEU A 70 10.16 5.91 -4.17
CA LEU A 70 11.52 5.89 -4.68
C LEU A 70 11.70 6.95 -5.76
N ARG A 71 12.90 7.51 -5.81
CA ARG A 71 13.43 8.20 -6.99
C ARG A 71 14.89 7.81 -7.15
N SER A 72 15.40 7.72 -8.39
CA SER A 72 16.83 7.50 -8.62
C SER A 72 17.64 8.58 -7.91
N ALA A 73 18.70 8.17 -7.21
CA ALA A 73 19.70 9.11 -6.72
C ALA A 73 20.42 9.68 -7.95
N SER A 74 20.40 11.01 -8.07
CA SER A 74 21.15 11.77 -9.07
C SER A 74 22.62 11.89 -8.67
#